data_AF-A0A4S3LGJ9-F1
#
_entry.id   AF-A0A4S3LGJ9-F1
#
_cell.length_a   1.000
_cell.length_b   1.000
_cell.length_c   1.000
_cell.angle_alpha   90.00
_cell.angle_beta   90.00
_cell.angle_gamma   90.00
#
_symmetry.space_group_name_H-M   'P 1'
#
loop_
_entity.id
_entity.type
_entity.pdbx_description
1 polymer ?
#
loop_
_entity_poly.entity_id
_entity_poly.type
_entity_poly.pdbx_seq_one_letter_code
_entity_poly.pdbx_strand_id
1 'polypeptide(L)'
;MSTTDDSYIVVKEDTKKSTASARQKWWHILDNYKIGIIPLPFFLLAGVLILLDCLNGKLPSDIVVMVATLAFFGFACGEFGKRLPVVGKLGAAAICATFIPSAMVHYGLLPDVVVDSTVKFYKSTNILYLYICCIIVGSIMSMNRQVLIQGFMRIFVPMLCGEIVGMLAGMAVGTALGLPPVQTFFFLILPIMAGGVGEGAIPLSMGYATLLHMEQGVALGRILPIVMLGSLTAIVLAGVLNQIGKRYPHLTGEGQLMPSKKGQMGSGTD
;
A
#
# COMPACT_ATOMS: atom_id res chain seq x y z
N MET A 1 -22.14 32.26 -73.30
CA MET A 1 -22.07 31.09 -74.19
C MET A 1 -20.66 30.51 -74.09
N SER A 2 -20.55 29.24 -73.67
CA SER A 2 -19.42 28.29 -73.88
C SER A 2 -17.99 28.71 -73.56
N THR A 3 -17.37 28.26 -72.46
CA THR A 3 -16.71 26.94 -72.18
C THR A 3 -15.27 26.86 -72.67
N THR A 4 -14.34 26.63 -71.74
CA THR A 4 -13.20 25.67 -71.76
C THR A 4 -12.43 25.89 -70.45
N ASP A 5 -12.58 25.00 -69.48
CA ASP A 5 -11.70 23.84 -69.25
C ASP A 5 -10.34 24.24 -68.66
N ASP A 6 -10.22 24.10 -67.34
CA ASP A 6 -8.96 23.74 -66.68
C ASP A 6 -9.29 22.95 -65.42
N SER A 7 -9.56 21.67 -65.65
CA SER A 7 -9.65 20.64 -64.61
C SER A 7 -8.23 20.26 -64.19
N TYR A 8 -7.75 20.84 -63.09
CA TYR A 8 -6.54 20.35 -62.43
C TYR A 8 -6.82 18.94 -61.88
N ILE A 9 -6.15 17.99 -62.51
CA ILE A 9 -6.10 16.58 -62.18
C ILE A 9 -5.66 16.44 -60.71
N VAL A 10 -6.58 16.00 -59.86
CA VAL A 10 -6.25 15.49 -58.53
C VAL A 10 -5.45 14.21 -58.74
N VAL A 11 -4.13 14.31 -58.54
CA VAL A 11 -3.24 13.14 -58.45
C VAL A 11 -3.78 12.29 -57.31
N LYS A 12 -4.44 11.19 -57.69
CA LYS A 12 -4.87 10.14 -56.79
C LYS A 12 -3.60 9.43 -56.34
N GLU A 13 -2.99 9.89 -55.25
CA GLU A 13 -1.96 9.12 -54.56
C GLU A 13 -2.60 7.78 -54.16
N ASP A 14 -2.20 6.73 -54.87
CA ASP A 14 -2.43 5.36 -54.49
C ASP A 14 -1.99 5.18 -53.04
N THR A 15 -2.98 5.08 -52.16
CA THR A 15 -2.80 4.79 -50.75
C THR A 15 -2.23 3.39 -50.65
N LYS A 16 -0.91 3.26 -50.76
CA LYS A 16 -0.18 2.08 -50.29
C LYS A 16 -0.55 1.92 -48.81
N LYS A 17 -1.46 0.99 -48.54
CA LYS A 17 -1.66 0.39 -47.21
C LYS A 17 -0.31 -0.16 -46.78
N SER A 18 0.48 0.69 -46.12
CA SER A 18 1.68 0.28 -45.40
C SER A 18 1.20 -0.70 -44.34
N THR A 19 1.45 -1.97 -44.60
CA THR A 19 1.34 -3.06 -43.63
C THR A 19 1.97 -2.60 -42.33
N ALA A 20 1.14 -2.32 -41.32
CA ALA A 20 1.58 -1.89 -40.00
C ALA A 20 2.71 -2.82 -39.54
N SER A 21 3.91 -2.25 -39.49
CA SER A 21 5.15 -2.97 -39.20
C SER A 21 5.01 -3.68 -37.86
N ALA A 22 5.47 -4.93 -37.75
CA ALA A 22 5.47 -5.67 -36.50
C ALA A 22 6.03 -4.83 -35.34
N ARG A 23 7.00 -3.96 -35.63
CA ARG A 23 7.55 -2.97 -34.71
C ARG A 23 6.47 -2.03 -34.14
N GLN A 24 5.62 -1.41 -34.97
CA GLN A 24 4.54 -0.52 -34.52
C GLN A 24 3.43 -1.26 -33.76
N LYS A 25 3.11 -2.50 -34.12
CA LYS A 25 2.19 -3.35 -33.32
C LYS A 25 2.80 -3.71 -31.97
N TRP A 26 4.10 -4.00 -31.90
CA TRP A 26 4.82 -4.22 -30.64
C TRP A 26 4.85 -2.98 -29.75
N TRP A 27 5.09 -1.78 -30.31
CA TRP A 27 4.99 -0.51 -29.58
C TRP A 27 3.57 -0.22 -29.10
N HIS A 28 2.54 -0.52 -29.92
CA HIS A 28 1.14 -0.40 -29.48
C HIS A 28 0.74 -1.40 -28.41
N ILE A 29 1.29 -2.61 -28.39
CA ILE A 29 1.05 -3.61 -27.33
C ILE A 29 1.76 -3.20 -26.03
N LEU A 30 2.98 -2.66 -26.13
CA LEU A 30 3.71 -2.05 -25.01
C LEU A 30 2.95 -0.87 -24.39
N ASP A 31 2.28 -0.05 -25.21
CA ASP A 31 1.54 1.13 -24.73
C ASP A 31 0.10 0.86 -24.27
N ASN A 32 -0.63 -0.05 -24.92
CA ASN A 32 -2.06 -0.26 -24.63
C ASN A 32 -2.35 -1.27 -23.51
N TYR A 33 -1.45 -2.20 -23.19
CA TYR A 33 -1.66 -3.19 -22.13
C TYR A 33 -0.65 -3.02 -21.00
N LYS A 34 -1.11 -2.43 -19.90
CA LYS A 34 -0.35 -2.22 -18.66
C LYS A 34 -1.03 -2.95 -17.52
N ILE A 35 -0.25 -3.65 -16.69
CA ILE A 35 -0.68 -4.24 -15.42
C ILE A 35 -0.05 -3.33 -14.35
N GLY A 36 -0.84 -2.48 -13.70
CA GLY A 36 -0.32 -1.42 -12.84
C GLY A 36 0.50 -0.37 -13.61
N ILE A 37 1.79 -0.22 -13.26
CA ILE A 37 2.74 0.75 -13.84
C ILE A 37 3.66 0.10 -14.89
N ILE A 38 3.72 -1.24 -14.93
CA ILE A 38 4.68 -1.99 -15.75
C ILE A 38 4.03 -2.42 -17.08
N PRO A 39 4.68 -2.19 -18.24
CA PRO A 39 4.21 -2.71 -19.51
C PRO A 39 4.13 -4.24 -19.48
N LEU A 40 3.05 -4.81 -20.03
CA LEU A 40 2.78 -6.25 -19.96
C LEU A 40 3.95 -7.16 -20.43
N PRO A 41 4.79 -6.78 -21.41
CA PRO A 41 5.97 -7.57 -21.78
C PRO A 41 7.03 -7.69 -20.68
N PHE A 42 7.28 -6.62 -19.92
CA PHE A 42 8.24 -6.65 -18.80
C PHE A 42 7.68 -7.43 -17.61
N PHE A 43 6.36 -7.39 -17.41
CA PHE A 43 5.69 -8.20 -16.40
C PHE A 43 5.78 -9.70 -16.74
N LEU A 44 5.52 -10.08 -17.99
CA LEU A 44 5.68 -11.47 -18.45
C LEU A 44 7.14 -11.94 -18.36
N LEU A 45 8.09 -11.09 -18.75
CA LEU A 45 9.52 -11.40 -18.61
C LEU A 45 9.90 -11.68 -17.16
N ALA A 46 9.48 -10.81 -16.23
CA ALA A 46 9.73 -11.00 -14.80
C ALA A 46 9.10 -12.32 -14.29
N GLY A 47 7.86 -12.61 -14.70
CA GLY A 47 7.19 -13.87 -14.35
C GLY A 47 7.92 -15.11 -14.86
N VAL A 48 8.43 -15.08 -16.09
CA VAL A 48 9.22 -16.19 -16.67
C VAL A 48 10.53 -16.39 -15.92
N LEU A 49 11.25 -15.30 -15.60
CA LEU A 49 12.49 -15.40 -14.83
C LEU A 49 12.26 -15.96 -13.42
N ILE A 50 11.22 -15.49 -12.72
CA ILE A 50 10.84 -16.01 -11.39
C ILE A 50 10.45 -17.49 -11.48
N LEU A 51 9.76 -17.90 -12.54
CA LEU A 51 9.39 -19.31 -12.76
C LEU A 51 10.64 -20.17 -13.00
N LEU A 52 11.58 -19.71 -13.82
CA LEU A 52 12.85 -20.42 -14.08
C LEU A 52 13.69 -20.56 -12.81
N ASP A 53 13.77 -19.50 -11.99
CA ASP A 53 14.49 -19.55 -10.72
C ASP A 53 13.80 -20.48 -9.70
N CYS A 54 12.46 -20.52 -9.69
CA CYS A 54 11.70 -21.51 -8.92
C CYS A 54 11.97 -22.94 -9.38
N LEU A 55 11.99 -23.20 -10.70
CA LEU A 55 12.23 -24.53 -11.28
C LEU A 55 13.67 -25.02 -11.03
N ASN A 56 14.63 -24.11 -11.00
CA ASN A 56 16.01 -24.40 -10.62
C ASN A 56 16.21 -24.61 -9.11
N GLY A 57 15.15 -24.48 -8.31
CA GLY A 57 15.14 -24.72 -6.87
C GLY A 57 15.94 -23.69 -6.06
N LYS A 58 16.34 -22.58 -6.66
CA LYS A 58 17.15 -21.53 -6.01
C LYS A 58 16.69 -20.17 -6.49
N LEU A 59 15.98 -19.44 -5.63
CA LEU A 59 15.80 -18.00 -5.77
C LEU A 59 16.89 -17.28 -4.98
N PRO A 60 17.85 -16.61 -5.64
CA PRO A 60 18.84 -15.81 -4.94
C PRO A 60 18.16 -14.77 -4.05
N SER A 61 18.53 -14.70 -2.78
CA SER A 61 18.01 -13.71 -1.83
C SER A 61 18.66 -12.33 -2.00
N ASP A 62 19.17 -12.03 -3.19
CA ASP A 62 19.78 -10.76 -3.53
C ASP A 62 18.73 -9.66 -3.65
N ILE A 63 19.10 -8.44 -3.26
CA ILE A 63 18.18 -7.29 -3.25
C ILE A 63 17.51 -7.10 -4.61
N VAL A 64 18.24 -7.26 -5.71
CA VAL A 64 17.71 -7.07 -7.07
C VAL A 64 16.61 -8.08 -7.38
N VAL A 65 16.85 -9.38 -7.13
CA VAL A 65 15.91 -10.47 -7.41
C VAL A 65 14.69 -10.38 -6.49
N MET A 66 14.90 -10.09 -5.21
CA MET A 66 13.82 -9.97 -4.23
C MET A 66 12.93 -8.76 -4.48
N VAL A 67 13.50 -7.59 -4.80
CA VAL A 67 12.70 -6.40 -5.17
C VAL A 67 11.91 -6.65 -6.45
N ALA A 68 12.50 -7.29 -7.46
CA ALA A 68 11.78 -7.64 -8.69
C ALA A 68 10.64 -8.63 -8.43
N THR A 69 10.88 -9.64 -7.60
CA THR A 69 9.88 -10.67 -7.24
C THR A 69 8.73 -10.06 -6.43
N LEU A 70 9.04 -9.27 -5.40
CA LEU A 70 8.04 -8.57 -4.59
C LEU A 70 7.26 -7.55 -5.40
N ALA A 71 7.90 -6.82 -6.32
CA ALA A 71 7.22 -5.91 -7.23
C ALA A 71 6.29 -6.67 -8.18
N PHE A 72 6.73 -7.78 -8.78
CA PHE A 72 5.90 -8.62 -9.64
C PHE A 72 4.63 -9.09 -8.93
N PHE A 73 4.77 -9.75 -7.78
CA PHE A 73 3.61 -10.22 -7.00
C PHE A 73 2.75 -9.07 -6.47
N GLY A 74 3.36 -7.97 -6.03
CA GLY A 74 2.66 -6.79 -5.53
C GLY A 74 1.81 -6.10 -6.60
N PHE A 75 2.35 -5.90 -7.81
CA PHE A 75 1.60 -5.35 -8.94
C PHE A 75 0.55 -6.33 -9.46
N ALA A 76 0.84 -7.63 -9.49
CA ALA A 76 -0.13 -8.66 -9.87
C ALA A 76 -1.37 -8.63 -8.95
N CYS A 77 -1.13 -8.70 -7.63
CA CYS A 77 -2.20 -8.70 -6.63
C CYS A 77 -2.90 -7.34 -6.53
N GLY A 78 -2.16 -6.25 -6.71
CA GLY A 78 -2.70 -4.89 -6.70
C GLY A 78 -3.59 -4.59 -7.91
N GLU A 79 -3.20 -5.02 -9.12
CA GLU A 79 -4.01 -4.89 -10.33
C GLU A 79 -5.29 -5.74 -10.22
N PHE A 80 -5.17 -6.97 -9.70
CA PHE A 80 -6.33 -7.81 -9.40
C PHE A 80 -7.29 -7.12 -8.43
N GLY A 81 -6.77 -6.52 -7.35
CA GLY A 81 -7.56 -5.76 -6.38
C GLY A 81 -8.26 -4.54 -6.97
N LYS A 82 -7.60 -3.80 -7.87
CA LYS A 82 -8.20 -2.62 -8.55
C LYS A 82 -9.38 -2.97 -9.44
N ARG A 83 -9.40 -4.17 -10.02
CA ARG A 83 -10.46 -4.63 -10.94
C ARG A 83 -11.73 -5.10 -10.22
N LEU A 84 -11.73 -5.23 -8.90
CA LEU A 84 -12.90 -5.64 -8.13
C LEU A 84 -13.90 -4.47 -7.96
N PRO A 85 -15.17 -4.60 -8.43
CA PRO A 85 -16.11 -3.49 -8.54
C PRO A 85 -16.60 -2.90 -7.21
N VAL A 86 -16.66 -3.71 -6.14
CA VAL A 86 -17.14 -3.27 -4.81
C VAL A 86 -15.99 -2.80 -3.92
N VAL A 87 -14.88 -3.54 -3.90
CA VAL A 87 -13.75 -3.27 -2.99
C VAL A 87 -12.79 -2.24 -3.59
N GLY A 88 -12.75 -2.06 -4.92
CA GLY A 88 -11.83 -1.18 -5.63
C GLY A 88 -11.81 0.27 -5.13
N LYS A 89 -12.96 0.78 -4.67
CA LYS A 89 -13.10 2.16 -4.15
C LYS A 89 -12.62 2.34 -2.70
N LEU A 90 -12.45 1.24 -1.96
CA LEU A 90 -12.09 1.20 -0.54
C LEU A 90 -10.60 0.93 -0.31
N GLY A 91 -9.76 1.01 -1.34
CA GLY A 91 -8.35 0.65 -1.23
C GLY A 91 -8.06 -0.84 -1.41
N ALA A 92 -8.90 -1.56 -2.17
CA ALA A 92 -8.70 -2.98 -2.48
C ALA A 92 -7.29 -3.33 -2.96
N ALA A 93 -6.61 -2.43 -3.67
CA ALA A 93 -5.26 -2.69 -4.17
C ALA A 93 -4.30 -3.07 -3.02
N ALA A 94 -4.35 -2.33 -1.91
CA ALA A 94 -3.52 -2.61 -0.74
C ALA A 94 -4.00 -3.85 0.02
N ILE A 95 -5.32 -4.00 0.22
CA ILE A 95 -5.89 -5.18 0.89
C ILE A 95 -5.53 -6.45 0.13
N CYS A 96 -5.77 -6.50 -1.18
CA CYS A 96 -5.45 -7.64 -2.03
C CYS A 96 -3.94 -7.89 -2.09
N ALA A 97 -3.10 -6.85 -2.18
CA ALA A 97 -1.65 -7.01 -2.18
C ALA A 97 -1.12 -7.59 -0.85
N THR A 98 -1.79 -7.38 0.27
CA THR A 98 -1.38 -7.94 1.57
C THR A 98 -1.96 -9.32 1.83
N PHE A 99 -3.26 -9.52 1.57
CA PHE A 99 -3.96 -10.76 1.94
C PHE A 99 -3.82 -11.88 0.92
N ILE A 100 -3.71 -11.58 -0.38
CA ILE A 100 -3.58 -12.64 -1.41
C ILE A 100 -2.26 -13.41 -1.23
N PRO A 101 -1.09 -12.77 -1.08
CA PRO A 101 0.15 -13.50 -0.80
C PRO A 101 0.08 -14.31 0.49
N SER A 102 -0.48 -13.74 1.56
CA SER A 102 -0.67 -14.45 2.84
C SER A 102 -1.55 -15.70 2.68
N ALA A 103 -2.65 -15.59 1.93
CA ALA A 103 -3.52 -16.71 1.63
C ALA A 103 -2.83 -17.76 0.73
N MET A 104 -2.07 -17.34 -0.28
CA MET A 104 -1.30 -18.25 -1.14
C MET A 104 -0.27 -19.06 -0.34
N VAL A 105 0.38 -18.44 0.65
CA VAL A 105 1.29 -19.14 1.59
C VAL A 105 0.51 -20.12 2.47
N HIS A 106 -0.65 -19.72 3.01
CA HIS A 106 -1.47 -20.60 3.84
C HIS A 106 -2.01 -21.84 3.08
N TYR A 107 -2.39 -21.68 1.81
CA TYR A 107 -2.86 -22.78 0.96
C TYR A 107 -1.73 -23.58 0.28
N GLY A 108 -0.46 -23.23 0.51
CA GLY A 108 0.68 -23.90 -0.13
C GLY A 108 0.76 -23.71 -1.65
N LEU A 109 0.15 -22.65 -2.19
CA LEU A 109 0.18 -22.33 -3.61
C LEU A 109 1.49 -21.65 -4.03
N LEU A 110 2.19 -21.04 -3.06
CA LEU A 110 3.48 -20.40 -3.28
C LEU A 110 4.61 -21.41 -3.03
N PRO A 111 5.63 -21.53 -3.91
CA PRO A 111 6.78 -22.39 -3.66
C PRO A 111 7.53 -21.99 -2.39
N ASP A 112 7.93 -22.97 -1.57
CA ASP A 112 8.66 -22.75 -0.31
C ASP A 112 9.93 -21.93 -0.51
N VAL A 113 10.60 -22.11 -1.65
CA VAL A 113 11.80 -21.36 -2.05
C VAL A 113 11.54 -19.85 -2.10
N VAL A 114 10.35 -19.41 -2.54
CA VAL A 114 9.97 -17.99 -2.57
C VAL A 114 9.73 -17.47 -1.16
N VAL A 115 9.07 -18.27 -0.31
CA VAL A 115 8.76 -17.90 1.08
C VAL A 115 10.04 -17.75 1.89
N ASP A 116 10.93 -18.74 1.84
CA ASP A 116 12.19 -18.73 2.57
C ASP A 116 13.09 -17.57 2.12
N SER A 117 13.23 -17.36 0.82
CA SER A 117 14.03 -16.23 0.30
C SER A 117 13.43 -14.88 0.72
N THR A 118 12.11 -14.75 0.75
CA THR A 118 11.42 -13.53 1.21
C THR A 118 11.64 -13.30 2.71
N VAL A 119 11.46 -14.33 3.54
CA VAL A 119 11.68 -14.24 5.00
C VAL A 119 13.12 -13.88 5.31
N LYS A 120 14.08 -14.52 4.62
CA LYS A 120 15.51 -14.26 4.77
C LYS A 120 15.84 -12.82 4.36
N PHE A 121 15.30 -12.35 3.25
CA PHE A 121 15.49 -10.98 2.78
C PHE A 121 14.99 -9.93 3.79
N TYR A 122 13.75 -10.07 4.28
CA TYR A 122 13.19 -9.13 5.25
C TYR A 122 13.95 -9.13 6.58
N LYS A 123 14.31 -10.31 7.11
CA LYS A 123 15.03 -10.42 8.38
C LYS A 123 16.50 -9.99 8.28
N SER A 124 17.18 -10.29 7.19
CA SER A 124 18.61 -10.00 7.03
C SER A 124 18.88 -8.56 6.64
N THR A 125 18.05 -7.98 5.76
CA THR A 125 18.31 -6.65 5.19
C THR A 125 17.67 -5.54 6.01
N ASN A 126 16.66 -5.83 6.85
CA ASN A 126 15.88 -4.81 7.55
C ASN A 126 15.32 -3.74 6.59
N ILE A 127 14.99 -4.16 5.37
CA ILE A 127 14.57 -3.27 4.27
C ILE A 127 13.30 -2.48 4.63
N LEU A 128 12.44 -3.05 5.48
CA LEU A 128 11.24 -2.41 5.99
C LEU A 128 11.59 -1.18 6.84
N TYR A 129 12.57 -1.28 7.74
CA TYR A 129 13.04 -0.14 8.52
C TYR A 129 13.69 0.92 7.62
N LEU A 130 14.51 0.50 6.65
CA LEU A 130 15.09 1.44 5.68
C LEU A 130 14.00 2.20 4.90
N TYR A 131 12.97 1.49 4.44
CA TYR A 131 11.84 2.07 3.72
C TYR A 131 11.05 3.07 4.58
N ILE A 132 10.74 2.71 5.83
CA ILE A 132 10.07 3.61 6.79
C ILE A 132 10.94 4.85 7.05
N CYS A 133 12.25 4.68 7.28
CA CYS A 133 13.17 5.79 7.46
C CYS A 133 13.18 6.73 6.25
N CYS A 134 13.27 6.20 5.02
CA CYS A 134 13.24 7.00 3.80
C CYS A 134 11.92 7.77 3.64
N ILE A 135 10.77 7.16 3.92
CA ILE A 135 9.48 7.84 3.85
C ILE A 135 9.37 8.93 4.92
N ILE A 136 9.76 8.66 6.17
CA ILE A 136 9.67 9.65 7.25
C ILE A 136 10.59 10.84 6.96
N VAL A 137 11.86 10.58 6.64
CA VAL A 137 12.84 11.63 6.34
C VAL A 137 12.42 12.41 5.09
N GLY A 138 12.01 11.72 4.02
CA GLY A 138 11.51 12.35 2.81
C GLY A 138 10.27 13.22 3.04
N SER A 139 9.33 12.75 3.86
CA SER A 139 8.12 13.52 4.22
C SER A 139 8.45 14.75 5.05
N ILE A 140 9.40 14.66 5.99
CA ILE A 140 9.85 15.79 6.81
C ILE A 140 10.59 16.82 5.94
N MET A 141 11.51 16.38 5.09
CA MET A 141 12.26 17.26 4.19
C MET A 141 11.37 17.97 3.16
N SER A 142 10.29 17.32 2.72
CA SER A 142 9.32 17.91 1.78
C SER A 142 8.41 18.96 2.43
N MET A 143 8.39 19.08 3.77
CA MET A 143 7.49 19.98 4.48
C MET A 143 8.19 21.29 4.89
N ASN A 144 7.50 22.42 4.79
CA ASN A 144 8.05 23.71 5.24
C ASN A 144 8.29 23.68 6.76
N ARG A 145 9.47 24.13 7.20
CA ARG A 145 9.88 24.21 8.62
C ARG A 145 8.83 24.88 9.52
N GLN A 146 8.12 25.90 9.03
CA GLN A 146 7.09 26.59 9.83
C GLN A 146 5.86 25.71 10.08
N VAL A 147 5.47 24.93 9.07
CA VAL A 147 4.37 23.95 9.16
C VAL A 147 4.78 22.79 10.06
N LEU A 148 6.06 22.39 10.07
CA LEU A 148 6.56 21.33 10.96
C LEU A 148 6.47 21.72 12.44
N ILE A 149 6.97 22.91 12.79
CA ILE A 149 6.98 23.38 14.19
C ILE A 149 5.55 23.68 14.67
N GLN A 150 4.73 24.34 13.86
CA GLN A 150 3.33 24.62 14.21
C GLN A 150 2.44 23.36 14.12
N GLY A 151 2.84 22.40 13.29
CA GLY A 151 2.10 21.17 13.05
C GLY A 151 2.30 20.12 14.10
N PHE A 152 3.44 20.11 14.81
CA PHE A 152 3.67 19.14 15.87
C PHE A 152 2.54 19.16 16.92
N MET A 153 2.27 20.31 17.55
CA MET A 153 1.19 20.42 18.54
C MET A 153 -0.21 20.22 17.94
N ARG A 154 -0.44 20.70 16.72
CA ARG A 154 -1.76 20.59 16.06
C ARG A 154 -2.08 19.20 15.51
N ILE A 155 -1.09 18.35 15.28
CA ILE A 155 -1.27 16.94 14.89
C ILE A 155 -1.27 16.06 16.15
N PHE A 156 -0.39 16.35 17.11
CA PHE A 156 -0.27 15.58 18.35
C PHE A 156 -1.57 15.59 19.16
N VAL A 157 -2.21 16.76 19.34
CA VAL A 157 -3.44 16.86 20.14
C VAL A 157 -4.59 16.04 19.56
N PRO A 158 -4.97 16.15 18.27
CA PRO A 158 -5.99 15.28 17.69
C PRO A 158 -5.65 13.78 17.73
N MET A 159 -4.37 13.40 17.54
CA MET A 159 -3.96 12.00 17.66
C MET A 159 -4.15 11.48 19.09
N LEU A 160 -3.70 12.23 20.11
CA LEU A 160 -3.87 11.85 21.51
C LEU A 160 -5.35 11.80 21.90
N CYS A 161 -6.16 12.76 21.46
CA CYS A 161 -7.61 12.72 21.67
C CYS A 161 -8.24 11.48 21.01
N GLY A 162 -7.82 11.14 19.79
CA GLY A 162 -8.27 9.93 19.09
C GLY A 162 -7.89 8.66 19.85
N GLU A 163 -6.68 8.62 20.43
CA GLU A 163 -6.21 7.51 21.25
C GLU A 163 -7.08 7.36 22.52
N ILE A 164 -7.32 8.44 23.26
CA ILE A 164 -8.15 8.42 24.47
C ILE A 164 -9.60 8.02 24.14
N VAL A 165 -10.19 8.60 23.09
CA VAL A 165 -11.57 8.28 22.69
C VAL A 165 -11.67 6.82 22.22
N GLY A 166 -10.71 6.34 21.44
CA GLY A 166 -10.64 4.95 21.00
C GLY A 166 -10.52 3.97 22.17
N MET A 167 -9.69 4.31 23.15
CA MET A 167 -9.53 3.53 24.39
C MET A 167 -10.84 3.49 25.19
N LEU A 168 -11.49 4.64 25.41
CA LEU A 168 -12.75 4.71 26.15
C LEU A 168 -13.87 3.95 25.44
N ALA A 169 -13.99 4.10 24.12
CA ALA A 169 -14.96 3.37 23.32
C ALA A 169 -14.72 1.86 23.35
N GLY A 170 -13.46 1.43 23.18
CA GLY A 170 -13.08 0.02 23.27
C GLY A 170 -13.36 -0.57 24.66
N MET A 171 -13.05 0.17 25.72
CA MET A 171 -13.33 -0.26 27.10
C MET A 171 -14.83 -0.35 27.36
N ALA A 172 -15.62 0.61 26.91
CA ALA A 172 -17.08 0.61 27.08
C ALA A 172 -17.74 -0.58 26.36
N VAL A 173 -17.29 -0.91 25.14
CA VAL A 173 -17.79 -2.08 24.42
C VAL A 173 -17.34 -3.37 25.10
N GLY A 174 -16.09 -3.45 25.55
CA GLY A 174 -15.57 -4.62 26.25
C GLY A 174 -16.29 -4.90 27.57
N THR A 175 -16.60 -3.86 28.36
CA THR A 175 -17.37 -4.02 29.60
C THR A 175 -18.84 -4.35 29.31
N ALA A 176 -19.44 -3.80 28.26
CA ALA A 176 -20.79 -4.16 27.82
C ALA A 176 -20.90 -5.64 27.38
N LEU A 177 -19.82 -6.20 26.83
CA LEU A 177 -19.71 -7.63 26.50
C LEU A 177 -19.37 -8.52 27.71
N GLY A 178 -19.23 -7.94 28.91
CA GLY A 178 -18.92 -8.65 30.15
C GLY A 178 -17.46 -9.08 30.29
N LEU A 179 -16.54 -8.52 29.50
CA LEU A 179 -15.11 -8.84 29.59
C LEU A 179 -14.44 -8.09 30.76
N PRO A 180 -13.52 -8.74 31.49
CA PRO A 180 -12.83 -8.09 32.60
C PRO A 180 -11.97 -6.91 32.09
N PRO A 181 -12.07 -5.71 32.71
CA PRO A 181 -11.50 -4.48 32.18
C PRO A 181 -9.99 -4.53 32.01
N VAL A 182 -9.27 -5.20 32.93
CA VAL A 182 -7.82 -5.40 32.84
C VAL A 182 -7.46 -6.23 31.63
N GLN A 183 -8.17 -7.33 31.37
CA GLN A 183 -7.88 -8.18 30.22
C GLN A 183 -8.20 -7.46 28.90
N THR A 184 -9.33 -6.74 28.86
CA THR A 184 -9.74 -5.94 27.70
C THR A 184 -8.70 -4.87 27.38
N PHE A 185 -8.23 -4.15 28.40
CA PHE A 185 -7.23 -3.11 28.18
C PHE A 185 -5.90 -3.69 27.68
N PHE A 186 -5.31 -4.64 28.41
CA PHE A 186 -3.96 -5.13 28.11
C PHE A 186 -3.91 -6.09 26.90
N PHE A 187 -4.90 -6.95 26.69
CA PHE A 187 -4.81 -7.97 25.64
C PHE A 187 -5.60 -7.64 24.38
N LEU A 188 -6.51 -6.66 24.41
CA LEU A 188 -7.30 -6.26 23.24
C LEU A 188 -6.97 -4.84 22.78
N ILE A 189 -7.18 -3.84 23.63
CA ILE A 189 -7.10 -2.43 23.25
C ILE A 189 -5.64 -2.01 23.04
N LEU A 190 -4.78 -2.21 24.04
CA LEU A 190 -3.39 -1.77 24.00
C LEU A 190 -2.62 -2.35 22.81
N PRO A 191 -2.76 -3.64 22.43
CA PRO A 191 -2.13 -4.17 21.22
C PRO A 191 -2.65 -3.54 19.92
N ILE A 192 -3.96 -3.29 19.81
CA ILE A 192 -4.54 -2.65 18.60
C ILE A 192 -4.04 -1.22 18.43
N MET A 193 -3.86 -0.50 19.54
CA MET A 193 -3.40 0.88 19.56
C MET A 193 -1.87 1.01 19.47
N ALA A 194 -1.14 -0.09 19.70
CA ALA A 194 0.29 -0.13 19.50
C ALA A 194 0.66 0.02 18.02
N GLY A 195 1.94 0.30 17.75
CA GLY A 195 2.48 0.58 16.40
C GLY A 195 2.51 -0.62 15.44
N GLY A 196 1.55 -1.54 15.48
CA GLY A 196 1.52 -2.73 14.63
C GLY A 196 2.34 -3.90 15.17
N VAL A 197 2.67 -4.86 14.32
CA VAL A 197 3.30 -6.12 14.74
C VAL A 197 4.78 -5.95 15.08
N GLY A 198 5.54 -5.26 14.23
CA GLY A 198 6.99 -5.14 14.39
C GLY A 198 7.38 -4.19 15.52
N GLU A 199 6.72 -3.05 15.58
CA GLU A 199 7.07 -1.92 16.44
C GLU A 199 6.24 -1.90 17.73
N GLY A 200 5.04 -2.49 17.72
CA GLY A 200 4.13 -2.53 18.86
C GLY A 200 4.10 -3.88 19.55
N ALA A 201 3.59 -4.90 18.86
CA ALA A 201 3.29 -6.20 19.44
C ALA A 201 4.53 -6.92 20.00
N ILE A 202 5.68 -6.84 19.30
CA ILE A 202 6.92 -7.47 19.78
C ILE A 202 7.42 -6.81 21.08
N PRO A 203 7.65 -5.48 21.17
CA PRO A 203 8.00 -4.83 22.43
C PRO A 203 6.98 -5.02 23.55
N LEU A 204 5.69 -4.96 23.21
CA LEU A 204 4.61 -5.17 24.17
C LEU A 204 4.61 -6.60 24.74
N SER A 205 4.87 -7.60 23.89
CA SER A 205 5.03 -9.00 24.33
C SER A 205 6.26 -9.20 25.22
N MET A 206 7.35 -8.47 24.99
CA MET A 206 8.52 -8.47 25.89
C MET A 206 8.18 -7.84 27.24
N GLY A 207 7.44 -6.73 27.26
CA GLY A 207 6.96 -6.10 28.49
C GLY A 207 6.00 -7.00 29.28
N TYR A 208 5.13 -7.75 28.60
CA TYR A 208 4.26 -8.73 29.26
C TYR A 208 5.03 -9.93 29.78
N ALA A 209 6.06 -10.37 29.07
CA ALA A 209 6.91 -11.45 29.55
C ALA A 209 7.62 -11.10 30.86
N THR A 210 8.09 -9.85 30.98
CA THR A 210 8.76 -9.39 32.21
C THR A 210 7.78 -9.11 33.35
N LEU A 211 6.59 -8.55 33.07
CA LEU A 211 5.62 -8.16 34.10
C LEU A 211 4.70 -9.29 34.55
N LEU A 212 4.32 -10.20 33.64
CA LEU A 212 3.35 -11.28 33.90
C LEU A 212 4.00 -12.65 34.04
N HIS A 213 5.35 -12.72 34.00
CA HIS A 213 6.12 -13.96 34.01
C HIS A 213 5.65 -15.00 32.97
N MET A 214 5.14 -14.52 31.84
CA MET A 214 4.70 -15.34 30.72
C MET A 214 5.82 -15.47 29.69
N GLU A 215 5.86 -16.58 28.96
CA GLU A 215 6.77 -16.70 27.84
C GLU A 215 6.38 -15.70 26.73
N GLN A 216 7.36 -14.98 26.17
CA GLN A 216 7.13 -13.97 25.13
C GLN A 216 6.35 -14.54 23.94
N GLY A 217 6.65 -15.78 23.53
CA GLY A 217 5.96 -16.45 22.44
C GLY A 217 4.47 -16.65 22.72
N VAL A 218 4.10 -16.97 23.96
CA VAL A 218 2.70 -17.16 24.37
C VAL A 218 1.97 -15.81 24.41
N ALA A 219 2.62 -14.77 24.94
CA ALA A 219 2.06 -13.42 24.94
C ALA A 219 1.84 -12.90 23.50
N LEU A 220 2.84 -13.07 22.63
CA LEU A 220 2.77 -12.68 21.22
C LEU A 220 1.68 -13.45 20.49
N GLY A 221 1.59 -14.77 20.68
CA GLY A 221 0.55 -15.61 20.07
C GLY A 221 -0.86 -15.20 20.46
N ARG A 222 -1.05 -14.62 21.66
CA ARG A 222 -2.35 -14.14 22.13
C ARG A 222 -2.73 -12.79 21.52
N ILE A 223 -1.79 -11.87 21.36
CA ILE A 223 -2.07 -10.51 20.86
C ILE A 223 -2.05 -10.42 19.33
N LEU A 224 -1.26 -11.26 18.65
CA LEU A 224 -1.03 -11.18 17.20
C LEU A 224 -2.34 -11.24 16.38
N PRO A 225 -3.30 -12.16 16.63
CA PRO A 225 -4.55 -12.21 15.87
C PRO A 225 -5.36 -10.93 16.01
N ILE A 226 -5.37 -10.33 17.21
CA ILE A 226 -6.14 -9.14 17.53
C ILE A 226 -5.53 -7.91 16.83
N VAL A 227 -4.20 -7.77 16.83
CA VAL A 227 -3.49 -6.70 16.10
C VAL A 227 -3.77 -6.78 14.60
N MET A 228 -3.77 -7.98 14.03
CA MET A 228 -4.07 -8.19 12.61
C MET A 228 -5.51 -7.84 12.26
N LEU A 229 -6.47 -8.23 13.11
CA LEU A 229 -7.88 -7.89 12.92
C LEU A 229 -8.11 -6.37 13.03
N GLY A 230 -7.47 -5.72 14.01
CA GLY A 230 -7.50 -4.26 14.18
C GLY A 230 -6.96 -3.52 12.95
N SER A 231 -5.81 -3.97 12.43
CA SER A 231 -5.20 -3.41 11.22
C SER A 231 -6.09 -3.56 9.99
N LEU A 232 -6.69 -4.73 9.78
CA LEU A 232 -7.65 -4.96 8.69
C LEU A 232 -8.87 -4.03 8.80
N THR A 233 -9.43 -3.92 10.00
CA THR A 233 -10.59 -3.06 10.28
C THR A 233 -10.25 -1.59 10.01
N ALA A 234 -9.06 -1.14 10.43
CA ALA A 234 -8.58 0.22 10.18
C ALA A 234 -8.44 0.52 8.68
N ILE A 235 -7.92 -0.41 7.88
CA ILE A 235 -7.81 -0.25 6.42
C ILE A 235 -9.20 -0.11 5.79
N VAL A 236 -10.16 -0.94 6.19
CA VAL A 236 -11.54 -0.87 5.70
C VAL A 236 -12.19 0.46 6.07
N LEU A 237 -12.06 0.89 7.33
CA LEU A 237 -12.59 2.18 7.80
C LEU A 237 -11.94 3.38 7.09
N ALA A 238 -10.63 3.34 6.82
CA ALA A 238 -9.95 4.37 6.04
C ALA A 238 -10.48 4.43 4.60
N GLY A 239 -10.75 3.28 3.98
CA GLY A 239 -11.40 3.18 2.69
C GLY A 239 -12.81 3.79 2.68
N VAL A 240 -13.62 3.48 3.69
CA VAL A 240 -14.98 4.03 3.85
C VAL A 240 -14.92 5.54 4.07
N LEU A 241 -13.99 6.01 4.92
CA LEU A 241 -13.83 7.44 5.20
C LEU A 241 -13.40 8.22 3.95
N ASN A 242 -12.52 7.67 3.12
CA ASN A 242 -12.17 8.24 1.82
C ASN A 242 -13.38 8.33 0.88
N GLN A 243 -14.26 7.33 0.88
CA GLN A 243 -15.49 7.36 0.08
C GLN A 243 -16.49 8.41 0.59
N ILE A 244 -16.61 8.56 1.92
CA ILE A 244 -17.42 9.61 2.54
C ILE A 244 -16.86 11.00 2.20
N GLY A 245 -15.55 11.20 2.28
CA GLY A 245 -14.88 12.47 1.94
C GLY A 245 -15.14 12.89 0.49
N LYS A 246 -15.13 11.94 -0.45
CA LYS A 246 -15.48 12.20 -1.86
C LYS A 246 -16.97 12.54 -2.06
N ARG A 247 -17.85 11.98 -1.23
CA ARG A 247 -19.30 12.28 -1.28
C ARG A 247 -19.64 13.61 -0.62
N TYR A 248 -18.88 14.00 0.39
CA TYR A 248 -19.06 15.24 1.16
C TYR A 248 -17.78 16.09 1.13
N PRO A 249 -17.60 16.93 0.10
CA PRO A 249 -16.37 17.69 -0.12
C PRO A 249 -16.01 18.68 1.00
N HIS A 250 -16.94 18.99 1.91
CA HIS A 250 -16.68 19.86 3.05
C HIS A 250 -15.94 19.16 4.21
N LEU A 251 -15.84 17.82 4.19
CA LEU A 251 -15.14 17.02 5.21
C LEU A 251 -13.74 16.57 4.77
N THR A 252 -13.34 16.83 3.52
CA THR A 252 -12.07 16.36 2.94
C THR A 252 -11.09 17.51 2.76
N GLY A 253 -9.82 17.24 3.07
CA GLY A 253 -8.69 18.10 2.72
C GLY A 253 -7.96 17.66 1.45
N GLU A 254 -8.48 16.64 0.74
CA GLU A 254 -7.86 16.04 -0.47
C GLU A 254 -6.37 15.69 -0.27
N GLY A 255 -6.05 15.07 0.88
CA GLY A 255 -4.68 14.68 1.24
C GLY A 255 -3.88 15.76 1.96
N GLN A 256 -4.45 16.95 2.19
CA GLN A 256 -3.85 17.98 3.06
C GLN A 256 -4.49 17.93 4.44
N LEU A 257 -3.68 17.62 5.46
CA LEU A 257 -4.13 17.65 6.86
C LEU A 257 -4.30 19.07 7.41
N MET A 258 -3.55 20.03 6.84
CA MET A 258 -3.64 21.43 7.21
C MET A 258 -4.32 22.22 6.10
N PRO A 259 -5.27 23.12 6.42
CA PRO A 259 -5.72 24.12 5.48
C PRO A 259 -4.51 24.96 5.07
N SER A 260 -3.97 24.71 3.88
CA SER A 260 -2.90 25.52 3.34
C SER A 260 -3.47 26.92 3.18
N LYS A 261 -2.88 27.90 3.86
CA LYS A 261 -3.34 29.28 3.85
C LYS A 261 -3.20 29.80 2.42
N LYS A 262 -4.28 29.73 1.64
CA LYS A 262 -4.38 30.25 0.28
C LYS A 262 -4.24 31.78 0.38
N GLY A 263 -3.01 32.28 0.37
CA GLY A 263 -2.71 33.70 0.58
C GLY A 263 -1.29 34.10 1.00
N GLN A 264 -0.28 33.21 1.00
CA GLN A 264 1.12 33.61 1.22
C GLN A 264 2.13 32.94 0.25
N MET A 265 1.72 32.78 -1.01
CA MET A 265 2.66 32.64 -2.13
C MET A 265 2.26 33.68 -3.18
N GLY A 266 2.82 34.89 -3.05
CA GLY A 266 2.52 36.01 -3.93
C GLY A 266 2.78 37.39 -3.32
N SER A 267 3.88 37.58 -2.61
CA SER A 267 4.41 38.92 -2.31
C SER A 267 5.92 38.83 -2.03
N GLY A 268 6.65 38.37 -3.03
CA GLY A 268 8.06 38.72 -3.19
C GLY A 268 8.12 39.73 -4.33
N THR A 269 7.76 40.97 -4.03
CA THR A 269 8.18 42.13 -4.81
C THR A 269 9.44 42.67 -4.15
N ASP A 270 10.45 42.82 -4.99
CA ASP A 270 11.78 43.42 -4.81
C ASP A 270 12.87 42.57 -4.11
#